data_AF-A0A4Y7Q8G0-F1
#
_entry.id   AF-A0A4Y7Q8G0-F1
#
_cell.length_a   1.000
_cell.length_b   1.000
_cell.length_c   1.000
_cell.angle_alpha   90.00
_cell.angle_beta   90.00
_cell.angle_gamma   90.00
#
_symmetry.space_group_name_H-M   'P 1'
#
loop_
_entity.id
_entity.type
_entity.pdbx_description
1 polymer ?
#
loop_
_entity_poly.entity_id
_entity_poly.type
_entity_poly.pdbx_seq_one_letter_code
_entity_poly.pdbx_strand_id
1 'polypeptide(L)'
;MSDSAEDLSYLFLILYDPNSHIPLNILPTDEKFNQEHVATLLGLATKYQIDTLRKRMITHLEAYWPSSLDEWSKLKLLYGNAKRWRFRLEPVQAINLARAYDIPTILPTAYYFLSTINPGYDWEVWVKLHSQAPCMAAAARWNSLTKQDLMCLLLGRPKNQRPYYAEQCFH
;
A
#
# COMPACT_ATOMS: atom_id res chain seq x y z
N MET A 1 -2.79 24.53 -7.36
CA MET A 1 -2.30 23.56 -6.36
C MET A 1 -0.87 23.94 -6.03
N SER A 2 -0.66 24.56 -4.86
CA SER A 2 0.68 24.81 -4.34
C SER A 2 1.13 23.54 -3.64
N ASP A 3 2.30 23.02 -4.01
CA ASP A 3 2.89 21.88 -3.30
C ASP A 3 3.37 22.35 -1.93
N SER A 4 3.27 21.49 -0.91
CA SER A 4 3.81 21.83 0.41
C SER A 4 5.33 22.03 0.29
N ALA A 5 5.86 23.00 1.05
CA ALA A 5 7.31 23.16 1.16
C ALA A 5 7.99 21.88 1.66
N GLU A 6 7.27 21.09 2.47
CA GLU A 6 7.73 19.79 2.95
C GLU A 6 7.89 18.79 1.80
N ASP A 7 6.87 18.66 0.93
CA ASP A 7 6.89 17.72 -0.20
C ASP A 7 8.02 18.04 -1.19
N LEU A 8 8.24 19.32 -1.48
CA LEU A 8 9.35 19.77 -2.33
C LEU A 8 10.71 19.52 -1.67
N SER A 9 10.81 19.73 -0.35
CA SER A 9 12.04 19.40 0.39
C SER A 9 12.37 17.91 0.29
N TYR A 10 11.36 17.04 0.41
CA TYR A 10 11.51 15.59 0.22
C TYR A 10 11.95 15.24 -1.19
N LEU A 11 11.36 15.88 -2.21
CA LEU A 11 11.77 15.70 -3.60
C LEU A 11 13.24 16.07 -3.80
N PHE A 12 13.66 17.25 -3.35
CA PHE A 12 15.03 17.71 -3.50
C PHE A 12 16.04 16.83 -2.75
N LEU A 13 15.68 16.35 -1.56
CA LEU A 13 16.52 15.41 -0.81
C LEU A 13 16.75 14.11 -1.58
N ILE A 14 15.71 13.55 -2.21
CA ILE A 14 15.83 12.32 -3.00
C ILE A 14 16.59 12.54 -4.31
N LEU A 15 16.46 13.72 -4.92
CA LEU A 15 17.24 14.07 -6.11
C LEU A 15 18.73 14.25 -5.79
N TYR A 16 19.05 14.80 -4.61
CA TYR A 16 20.42 15.04 -4.17
C TYR A 16 21.10 13.78 -3.64
N ASP A 17 20.45 13.07 -2.72
CA ASP A 17 20.87 11.76 -2.22
C ASP A 17 19.68 10.79 -2.24
N PRO A 18 19.62 9.93 -3.28
CA PRO A 18 18.51 9.01 -3.44
C PRO A 18 18.36 7.93 -2.37
N ASN A 19 19.31 7.80 -1.44
CA ASN A 19 19.29 6.82 -0.35
C ASN A 19 19.27 7.45 1.05
N SER A 20 19.32 8.78 1.19
CA SER A 20 19.46 9.46 2.49
C SER A 20 18.24 9.34 3.41
N HIS A 21 17.02 9.49 2.89
CA HIS A 21 15.82 9.67 3.72
C HIS A 21 14.76 8.59 3.55
N ILE A 22 14.62 8.03 2.36
CA ILE A 22 13.78 6.87 2.09
C ILE A 22 14.71 5.82 1.48
N PRO A 23 14.97 4.70 2.17
CA PRO A 23 15.61 3.57 1.53
C PRO A 23 14.68 3.11 0.41
N LEU A 24 14.96 3.55 -0.81
CA LEU A 24 14.30 3.02 -2.01
C LEU A 24 14.89 1.64 -2.33
N ASN A 25 15.05 0.83 -1.27
CA ASN A 25 15.41 -0.55 -1.36
C ASN A 25 14.20 -1.25 -1.94
N ILE A 26 14.41 -1.89 -3.07
CA ILE A 26 13.38 -2.63 -3.80
C ILE A 26 12.87 -3.79 -2.92
N LEU A 27 13.60 -4.21 -1.89
CA LEU A 27 13.18 -5.29 -1.02
C LEU A 27 12.14 -4.82 0.01
N PRO A 28 11.06 -5.59 0.23
CA PRO A 28 10.02 -5.30 1.23
C PRO A 28 10.47 -5.58 2.67
N THR A 29 11.73 -5.25 2.97
CA THR A 29 12.35 -5.28 4.30
C THR A 29 12.51 -3.89 4.89
N ASP A 30 12.17 -2.83 4.14
CA ASP A 30 12.37 -1.48 4.63
C ASP A 30 11.30 -1.08 5.67
N GLU A 31 11.77 -0.93 6.91
CA GLU A 31 10.95 -0.43 8.01
C GLU A 31 10.46 1.00 7.80
N LYS A 32 11.05 1.75 6.86
CA LYS A 32 10.69 3.13 6.54
C LYS A 32 9.75 3.25 5.35
N PHE A 33 9.34 2.15 4.71
CA PHE A 33 8.37 2.20 3.61
C PHE A 33 7.10 2.93 4.03
N ASN A 34 6.72 3.97 3.29
CA ASN A 34 5.45 4.65 3.50
C ASN A 34 4.77 4.85 2.14
N GLN A 35 3.63 4.19 1.95
CA GLN A 35 2.85 4.29 0.72
C GLN A 35 2.35 5.72 0.47
N GLU A 36 2.12 6.52 1.52
CA GLU A 36 1.79 7.94 1.40
C GLU A 36 2.96 8.74 0.81
N HIS A 37 4.20 8.49 1.23
CA HIS A 37 5.36 9.15 0.64
C HIS A 37 5.54 8.77 -0.83
N VAL A 38 5.32 7.50 -1.18
CA VAL A 38 5.36 7.04 -2.58
C VAL A 38 4.28 7.76 -3.40
N ALA A 39 3.07 7.92 -2.86
CA ALA A 39 1.98 8.66 -3.51
C ALA A 39 2.37 10.12 -3.80
N THR A 40 2.90 10.82 -2.80
CA THR A 40 3.34 12.22 -2.93
C THR A 40 4.45 12.35 -3.97
N LEU A 41 5.48 11.50 -3.87
CA LEU A 41 6.62 11.54 -4.80
C LEU A 41 6.24 11.17 -6.22
N LEU A 42 5.34 10.20 -6.40
CA LEU A 42 4.83 9.83 -7.71
C LEU A 42 4.03 10.98 -8.34
N GLY A 43 3.27 11.74 -7.52
CA GLY A 43 2.59 12.96 -7.93
C GLY A 43 3.54 14.06 -8.36
N LEU A 44 4.55 14.36 -7.53
CA LEU A 44 5.57 15.35 -7.86
C LEU A 44 6.38 14.93 -9.09
N ALA A 45 6.82 13.67 -9.17
CA ALA A 45 7.56 13.16 -10.32
C ALA A 45 6.75 13.26 -11.61
N THR A 46 5.44 13.00 -11.55
CA THR A 46 4.55 13.13 -12.72
C THR A 46 4.32 14.59 -13.08
N LYS A 47 4.12 15.47 -12.09
CA LYS A 47 3.92 16.92 -12.28
C LYS A 47 5.13 17.61 -12.90
N TYR A 48 6.32 17.27 -12.42
CA TYR A 48 7.60 17.83 -12.86
C TYR A 48 8.30 16.99 -13.94
N GLN A 49 7.65 15.94 -14.47
CA GLN A 49 8.16 15.07 -15.54
C GLN A 49 9.54 14.46 -15.24
N ILE A 50 9.74 14.04 -13.99
CA ILE A 50 10.97 13.37 -13.54
C ILE A 50 10.81 11.86 -13.75
N ASP A 51 10.97 11.41 -14.99
CA ASP A 51 10.69 10.03 -15.40
C ASP A 51 11.49 8.97 -14.64
N THR A 52 12.74 9.27 -14.30
CA THR A 52 13.62 8.37 -13.54
C THR A 52 13.05 8.11 -12.15
N LEU A 53 12.59 9.16 -11.48
CA LEU A 53 11.97 9.07 -10.16
C LEU A 53 10.62 8.36 -10.25
N ARG A 54 9.80 8.70 -11.25
CA ARG A 54 8.52 8.03 -11.50
C ARG A 54 8.70 6.53 -11.67
N LYS A 55 9.61 6.09 -12.55
CA LYS A 55 9.93 4.67 -12.77
C LYS A 55 10.38 4.00 -11.47
N ARG A 56 11.25 4.66 -10.71
CA ARG A 56 11.74 4.12 -9.43
C ARG A 56 10.62 3.98 -8.39
N MET A 57 9.70 4.95 -8.29
CA MET A 57 8.54 4.85 -7.40
C MET A 57 7.61 3.70 -7.81
N ILE A 58 7.41 3.49 -9.12
CA ILE A 58 6.62 2.37 -9.64
C ILE A 58 7.26 1.03 -9.27
N THR A 59 8.55 0.84 -9.57
CA THR A 59 9.27 -0.38 -9.21
C THR A 59 9.24 -0.65 -7.71
N HIS A 60 9.36 0.41 -6.90
CA HIS A 60 9.25 0.30 -5.46
C HIS A 60 7.84 -0.16 -5.06
N LEU A 61 6.78 0.45 -5.62
CA LEU A 61 5.41 0.07 -5.35
C LEU A 61 5.12 -1.39 -5.77
N GLU A 62 5.61 -1.83 -6.93
CA GLU A 62 5.47 -3.20 -7.44
C GLU A 62 6.18 -4.23 -6.56
N ALA A 63 7.26 -3.86 -5.88
CA ALA A 63 7.93 -4.79 -4.98
C ALA A 63 7.11 -5.09 -3.70
N TYR A 64 6.29 -4.12 -3.28
CA TYR A 64 5.33 -4.32 -2.19
C TYR A 64 4.00 -4.89 -2.69
N TRP A 65 3.62 -4.63 -3.94
CA TRP A 65 2.42 -5.12 -4.59
C TRP A 65 2.77 -5.88 -5.87
N PRO A 66 3.25 -7.14 -5.77
CA PRO A 66 3.65 -7.91 -6.94
C PRO A 66 2.46 -8.13 -7.88
N SER A 67 2.73 -8.47 -9.14
CA SER A 67 1.67 -8.72 -10.11
C SER A 67 1.02 -10.09 -9.98
N SER A 68 1.72 -11.04 -9.35
CA SER A 68 1.28 -12.43 -9.18
C SER A 68 0.88 -12.75 -7.74
N LEU A 69 -0.20 -13.53 -7.58
CA LEU A 69 -0.63 -14.05 -6.28
C LEU A 69 0.37 -15.07 -5.68
N ASP A 70 1.13 -15.76 -6.52
CA ASP A 70 2.19 -16.68 -6.08
C ASP A 70 3.34 -15.89 -5.44
N GLU A 71 3.77 -14.82 -6.10
CA GLU A 71 4.77 -13.88 -5.55
C GLU A 71 4.27 -13.23 -4.27
N TRP A 72 3.02 -12.79 -4.23
CA TRP A 72 2.39 -12.26 -3.02
C TRP A 72 2.42 -13.28 -1.86
N SER A 73 2.11 -14.55 -2.16
CA SER A 73 2.13 -15.61 -1.17
C SER A 73 3.55 -15.87 -0.66
N LYS A 74 4.55 -15.87 -1.53
CA LYS A 74 5.98 -15.96 -1.16
C LYS A 74 6.42 -14.78 -0.30
N LEU A 75 6.09 -13.54 -0.67
CA LEU A 75 6.37 -12.36 0.14
C LEU A 75 5.73 -12.48 1.53
N LYS A 76 4.48 -12.92 1.59
CA LYS A 76 3.79 -13.15 2.86
C LYS A 76 4.45 -14.24 3.71
N LEU A 77 5.04 -15.27 3.11
CA LEU A 77 5.78 -16.30 3.86
C LEU A 77 7.13 -15.78 4.35
N LEU A 78 7.86 -15.05 3.50
CA LEU A 78 9.17 -14.50 3.81
C LEU A 78 9.10 -13.36 4.85
N TYR A 79 8.07 -12.52 4.76
CA TYR A 79 7.97 -11.27 5.51
C TYR A 79 6.71 -11.16 6.38
N GLY A 80 5.79 -12.13 6.34
CA GLY A 80 4.51 -12.06 7.06
C GLY A 80 4.61 -12.14 8.59
N ASN A 81 5.77 -12.53 9.13
CA ASN A 81 6.07 -12.43 10.56
C ASN A 81 6.47 -11.01 10.99
N ALA A 82 6.89 -10.15 10.06
CA ALA A 82 7.13 -8.75 10.33
C ALA A 82 5.77 -8.05 10.48
N LYS A 83 5.26 -8.00 11.70
CA LYS A 83 4.03 -7.27 12.06
C LYS A 83 3.97 -5.89 11.39
N ARG A 84 5.12 -5.20 11.28
CA ARG A 84 5.30 -3.90 10.62
C ARG A 84 4.95 -3.87 9.12
N TRP A 85 5.15 -4.97 8.39
CA TRP A 85 4.94 -5.03 6.93
C TRP A 85 3.47 -4.86 6.56
N ARG A 86 2.56 -5.54 7.27
CA ARG A 86 1.11 -5.46 7.03
C ARG A 86 0.51 -4.09 7.33
N PHE A 87 1.06 -3.36 8.30
CA PHE A 87 0.55 -2.06 8.70
C PHE A 87 0.92 -0.92 7.75
N ARG A 88 1.82 -1.14 6.79
CA ARG A 88 2.22 -0.09 5.84
C ARG A 88 1.58 -0.24 4.46
N LEU A 89 0.85 -1.35 4.24
CA LEU A 89 0.19 -1.68 2.97
C LEU A 89 -1.31 -1.42 3.08
N GLU A 90 -1.74 -0.29 2.54
CA GLU A 90 -3.16 0.07 2.48
C GLU A 90 -3.69 -0.22 1.06
N PRO A 91 -4.53 -1.25 0.87
CA PRO A 91 -4.89 -1.70 -0.48
C PRO A 91 -5.73 -0.70 -1.27
N VAL A 92 -6.58 0.11 -0.63
CA VAL A 92 -7.44 1.05 -1.37
C VAL A 92 -6.60 2.17 -1.97
N GLN A 93 -5.65 2.71 -1.22
CA GLN A 93 -4.69 3.68 -1.72
C GLN A 93 -3.83 3.07 -2.83
N ALA A 94 -3.42 1.80 -2.73
CA ALA A 94 -2.68 1.15 -3.81
C ALA A 94 -3.52 1.04 -5.10
N ILE A 95 -4.80 0.68 -5.00
CA ILE A 95 -5.74 0.68 -6.14
C ILE A 95 -5.89 2.09 -6.72
N ASN A 96 -6.08 3.10 -5.87
CA ASN A 96 -6.23 4.48 -6.31
C ASN A 96 -4.97 4.99 -7.01
N LEU A 97 -3.77 4.66 -6.51
CA LEU A 97 -2.49 4.99 -7.16
C LEU A 97 -2.33 4.27 -8.49
N ALA A 98 -2.67 2.98 -8.56
CA ALA A 98 -2.64 2.21 -9.79
C ALA A 98 -3.50 2.84 -10.87
N ARG A 99 -4.69 3.32 -10.53
CA ARG A 99 -5.59 4.01 -11.45
C ARG A 99 -5.09 5.39 -11.83
N ALA A 100 -4.64 6.18 -10.86
CA ALA A 100 -4.21 7.56 -11.07
C ALA A 100 -2.97 7.67 -11.95
N TYR A 101 -2.05 6.70 -11.85
CA TYR A 101 -0.77 6.73 -12.54
C TYR A 101 -0.59 5.61 -13.58
N ASP A 102 -1.66 4.88 -13.92
CA ASP A 102 -1.67 3.80 -14.91
C ASP A 102 -0.64 2.69 -14.61
N ILE A 103 -0.77 2.08 -13.44
CA ILE A 103 0.07 0.97 -12.95
C ILE A 103 -0.82 -0.27 -12.75
N PRO A 104 -1.31 -0.91 -13.82
CA PRO A 104 -2.25 -2.03 -13.68
C PRO A 104 -1.62 -3.29 -13.07
N THR A 105 -0.28 -3.38 -13.08
CA THR A 105 0.50 -4.53 -12.57
C THR A 105 0.20 -4.84 -11.12
N ILE A 106 -0.06 -3.82 -10.29
CA ILE A 106 -0.30 -3.99 -8.85
C ILE A 106 -1.77 -4.28 -8.49
N LEU A 107 -2.70 -4.13 -9.43
CA LEU A 107 -4.13 -4.28 -9.18
C LEU A 107 -4.53 -5.69 -8.70
N PRO A 108 -4.07 -6.79 -9.31
CA PRO A 108 -4.53 -8.14 -8.93
C PRO A 108 -4.27 -8.46 -7.46
N THR A 109 -3.08 -8.13 -6.95
CA THR A 109 -2.70 -8.37 -5.55
C THR A 109 -3.35 -7.38 -4.60
N ALA A 110 -3.51 -6.12 -4.99
CA ALA A 110 -4.24 -5.13 -4.19
C ALA A 110 -5.70 -5.51 -3.98
N TYR A 111 -6.41 -5.94 -5.04
CA TYR A 111 -7.78 -6.45 -4.94
C TYR A 111 -7.88 -7.71 -4.10
N TYR A 112 -6.95 -8.65 -4.30
CA TYR A 112 -6.90 -9.86 -3.49
C TYR A 112 -6.72 -9.53 -2.01
N PHE A 113 -5.77 -8.66 -1.66
CA PHE A 113 -5.54 -8.28 -0.27
C PHE A 113 -6.77 -7.57 0.32
N LEU A 114 -7.38 -6.63 -0.40
CA LEU A 114 -8.62 -5.98 0.00
C LEU A 114 -9.77 -6.99 0.24
N SER A 115 -9.84 -8.05 -0.57
CA SER A 115 -10.85 -9.11 -0.39
C SER A 115 -10.67 -9.86 0.94
N THR A 116 -9.45 -9.95 1.46
CA THR A 116 -9.15 -10.60 2.74
C THR A 116 -9.48 -9.73 3.96
N ILE A 117 -9.72 -8.44 3.77
CA ILE A 117 -10.04 -7.49 4.84
C ILE A 117 -11.56 -7.49 5.08
N ASN A 118 -11.95 -7.57 6.34
CA ASN A 118 -13.34 -7.42 6.73
C ASN A 118 -13.78 -5.96 6.49
N PRO A 119 -14.90 -5.70 5.77
CA PRO A 119 -15.43 -4.36 5.57
C PRO A 119 -15.69 -3.56 6.86
N GLY A 120 -15.83 -4.22 8.01
CA GLY A 120 -15.95 -3.56 9.30
C GLY A 120 -14.66 -2.96 9.86
N TYR A 121 -13.49 -3.24 9.26
CA TYR A 121 -12.20 -2.65 9.66
C TYR A 121 -11.86 -1.43 8.82
N ASP A 122 -12.28 -0.25 9.31
CA ASP A 122 -11.92 1.04 8.74
C ASP A 122 -10.51 1.48 9.16
N TRP A 123 -9.71 1.88 8.19
CA TRP A 123 -8.34 2.35 8.39
C TRP A 123 -8.23 3.57 9.32
N GLU A 124 -9.10 4.56 9.20
CA GLU A 124 -9.03 5.80 9.99
C GLU A 124 -9.33 5.54 11.47
N VAL A 125 -10.29 4.66 11.73
CA VAL A 125 -10.62 4.21 13.09
C VAL A 125 -9.46 3.38 13.65
N TRP A 126 -8.87 2.52 12.82
CA TRP A 126 -7.77 1.65 13.19
C TRP A 126 -6.50 2.44 13.58
N VAL A 127 -6.10 3.45 12.80
CA VAL A 127 -4.93 4.32 13.08
C VAL A 127 -5.10 5.08 14.39
N LYS A 128 -6.31 5.57 14.69
CA LYS A 128 -6.60 6.29 15.94
C LYS A 128 -6.51 5.38 17.17
N LEU A 129 -6.95 4.13 17.06
CA LEU A 129 -7.00 3.18 18.17
C LEU A 129 -5.65 2.50 18.49
N HIS A 130 -4.79 2.31 17.49
CA HIS A 130 -3.56 1.49 17.62
C HIS A 130 -2.26 2.29 17.56
N SER A 131 -2.27 3.56 18.00
CA SER A 131 -1.11 4.45 17.99
C SER A 131 0.13 3.94 18.76
N GLN A 132 -0.01 2.94 19.63
CA GLN A 132 1.08 2.46 20.50
C GLN A 132 1.39 0.95 20.46
N ALA A 133 0.53 0.08 19.92
CA ALA A 133 0.86 -1.33 19.72
C ALA A 133 -0.16 -2.01 18.79
N PRO A 134 0.17 -2.26 17.52
CA PRO A 134 -0.82 -2.71 16.56
C PRO A 134 -0.99 -4.24 16.60
N CYS A 135 -2.19 -4.70 16.99
CA CYS A 135 -2.60 -6.10 16.80
C CYS A 135 -3.09 -6.33 15.36
N MET A 136 -3.03 -7.60 14.95
CA MET A 136 -2.81 -8.12 13.58
C MET A 136 -3.85 -7.82 12.49
N ALA A 137 -4.80 -6.91 12.66
CA ALA A 137 -5.85 -6.68 11.68
C ALA A 137 -5.39 -5.73 10.56
N ALA A 138 -5.37 -6.21 9.32
CA ALA A 138 -5.31 -5.34 8.15
C ALA A 138 -6.60 -4.51 8.07
N ALA A 139 -6.49 -3.21 7.79
CA ALA A 139 -7.60 -2.28 7.66
C ALA A 139 -7.51 -1.58 6.29
N ALA A 140 -8.64 -1.05 5.82
CA ALA A 140 -8.73 -0.42 4.50
C ALA A 140 -9.59 0.84 4.55
N ARG A 141 -9.28 1.81 3.67
CA ARG A 141 -10.09 3.02 3.51
C ARG A 141 -11.29 2.74 2.61
N TRP A 142 -12.25 1.94 3.09
CA TRP A 142 -13.41 1.50 2.32
C TRP A 142 -14.21 2.66 1.69
N ASN A 143 -14.28 3.80 2.38
CA ASN A 143 -14.96 5.01 1.91
C ASN A 143 -14.28 5.68 0.71
N SER A 144 -12.99 5.41 0.50
CA SER A 144 -12.18 5.98 -0.59
C SER A 144 -12.15 5.09 -1.85
N LEU A 145 -12.85 3.97 -1.84
CA LEU A 145 -12.93 3.05 -2.97
C LEU A 145 -13.97 3.55 -3.99
N THR A 146 -13.64 3.53 -5.27
CA THR A 146 -14.60 3.94 -6.31
C THR A 146 -15.76 2.94 -6.42
N LYS A 147 -16.92 3.39 -6.93
CA LYS A 147 -18.07 2.51 -7.17
C LYS A 147 -17.72 1.34 -8.09
N GLN A 148 -16.90 1.58 -9.11
CA GLN A 148 -16.48 0.56 -10.06
C GLN A 148 -15.60 -0.50 -9.40
N ASP A 149 -14.62 -0.07 -8.60
CA ASP A 149 -13.71 -0.98 -7.93
C ASP A 149 -14.43 -1.77 -6.81
N LEU A 150 -15.42 -1.16 -6.15
CA LEU A 150 -16.32 -1.85 -5.21
C LEU A 150 -17.14 -2.93 -5.93
N MET A 151 -17.69 -2.62 -7.11
CA MET A 151 -18.42 -3.61 -7.92
C MET A 151 -17.50 -4.76 -8.35
N CYS A 152 -16.28 -4.48 -8.80
CA CYS A 152 -15.29 -5.52 -9.13
C CYS A 152 -15.00 -6.42 -7.92
N LEU A 153 -14.86 -5.84 -6.73
CA LEU A 153 -14.64 -6.59 -5.49
C LEU A 153 -15.85 -7.46 -5.11
N LEU A 154 -17.07 -6.94 -5.21
CA LEU A 154 -18.28 -7.69 -4.89
C LEU A 154 -18.53 -8.84 -5.87
N LEU A 155 -18.27 -8.63 -7.17
CA LEU A 155 -18.36 -9.67 -8.19
C LEU A 155 -17.30 -10.76 -8.01
N GLY A 156 -16.11 -10.39 -7.52
CA GLY A 156 -14.99 -11.30 -7.32
C GLY A 156 -14.98 -12.05 -5.97
N ARG A 157 -15.78 -11.67 -4.98
CA ARG A 157 -15.79 -12.34 -3.66
C ARG A 157 -16.53 -13.69 -3.74
N PRO A 158 -15.86 -14.84 -3.51
CA PRO A 158 -16.57 -16.09 -3.34
C PRO A 158 -17.43 -16.01 -2.07
N LYS A 159 -18.72 -16.34 -2.18
CA LYS A 159 -19.73 -16.23 -1.11
C LYS A 159 -19.43 -17.03 0.17
N ASN A 160 -18.33 -17.81 0.20
CA ASN A 160 -18.01 -18.78 1.26
C ASN A 160 -16.66 -18.55 1.97
N GLN A 161 -16.07 -17.35 1.93
CA GLN A 161 -14.87 -17.07 2.76
C GLN A 161 -15.26 -16.78 4.22
N ARG A 162 -15.18 -17.81 5.07
CA ARG A 162 -15.13 -17.63 6.52
C ARG A 162 -13.81 -16.93 6.89
N PRO A 163 -13.80 -15.92 7.78
CA PRO A 163 -12.56 -15.28 8.21
C PRO A 163 -11.72 -16.27 9.03
N TYR A 164 -10.64 -16.77 8.44
CA TYR A 164 -9.72 -17.75 9.05
C TYR A 164 -8.85 -17.21 10.20
N TYR A 165 -9.03 -15.95 10.64
CA TYR A 165 -8.09 -15.29 11.57
C TYR A 165 -8.75 -14.56 12.75
N ALA A 166 -10.00 -14.85 13.09
CA ALA A 166 -10.64 -14.25 14.26
C ALA A 166 -10.30 -14.93 15.60
N GLU A 167 -9.71 -16.13 15.61
CA GLU A 167 -9.61 -16.94 16.83
C GLU A 167 -8.26 -16.89 17.57
N GLN A 168 -7.30 -16.05 17.16
CA GLN A 168 -5.98 -15.99 17.82
C GLN A 168 -5.72 -14.71 18.64
N CYS A 169 -6.75 -13.90 18.91
CA CYS A 169 -6.60 -12.66 19.70
C CYS A 169 -7.34 -12.68 21.04
N PHE A 170 -7.91 -13.82 21.46
CA PHE A 170 -8.51 -13.99 22.78
C PHE A 170 -7.81 -15.10 23.56
N HIS A 171 -6.57 -14.86 23.97
CA HIS A 171 -5.96 -15.47 25.15
C HIS A 171 -4.80 -14.63 25.66
#